data_AF-A0A371JKU3-F1
#
_entry.id   AF-A0A371JKU3-F1
#
_cell.length_a   1.000
_cell.length_b   1.000
_cell.length_c   1.000
_cell.angle_alpha   90.00
_cell.angle_beta   90.00
_cell.angle_gamma   90.00
#
_symmetry.space_group_name_H-M   'P 1'
#
loop_
_entity.id
_entity.type
_entity.pdbx_description
1 polymer ?
#
loop_
_entity_poly.entity_id
_entity_poly.type
_entity_poly.pdbx_seq_one_letter_code
_entity_poly.pdbx_strand_id
1 'polypeptide(L)'
;MAKNNFIKFKLTKERKPVSFQVPIKGMMLNRKDRAGAPLKHIQYIPGHESIWKEDHKGDEQPKNIWFEDGFLNVHKHNQNLLTILKKHKWFGVHFVMVDEEAEDAKELERFDLIERAIDKVNIANEDELRANAIVIIGSHVFDYSATRLKKALKQKAFEKPKELIEEMDKGNYGNRLAAALAVLRDVVIINPTRTAITWPDGKPIINIASGQDPITEFGTFLSQNTEEIKVTLQTIGQHIKAKRTPKTEMDVDAIIPSQQVTPEPEKVTVDAIPETIEVKEEPKTDLETAREAFKTKFNKEVPINKKNDLEWINSKLKEELEPA
;
A
#
# COMPACT_ATOMS: atom_id res chain seq x y z
N MET A 1 -26.57 13.52 14.81
CA MET A 1 -26.51 13.31 13.35
C MET A 1 -27.83 13.82 12.75
N ALA A 2 -27.81 14.96 12.05
CA ALA A 2 -29.02 15.47 11.40
C ALA A 2 -29.43 14.46 10.31
N LYS A 3 -30.62 13.87 10.43
CA LYS A 3 -31.14 12.96 9.39
C LYS A 3 -31.17 13.75 8.08
N ASN A 4 -30.34 13.36 7.11
CA ASN A 4 -30.28 13.99 5.81
C ASN A 4 -31.68 13.90 5.20
N ASN A 5 -32.42 15.02 5.17
CA ASN A 5 -33.84 15.04 4.85
C ASN A 5 -34.10 15.22 3.35
N PHE A 6 -33.04 15.01 2.56
CA PHE A 6 -33.00 15.11 1.12
C PHE A 6 -32.73 13.73 0.51
N ILE A 7 -33.26 13.53 -0.69
CA ILE A 7 -32.96 12.42 -1.58
C ILE A 7 -32.30 13.03 -2.80
N LYS A 8 -31.11 12.53 -3.14
CA LYS A 8 -30.29 13.04 -4.23
C LYS A 8 -30.52 12.22 -5.49
N PHE A 9 -30.71 12.90 -6.62
CA PHE A 9 -30.75 12.31 -7.95
C PHE A 9 -29.54 12.82 -8.74
N LYS A 10 -28.93 11.94 -9.55
CA LYS A 10 -27.74 12.22 -10.36
C LYS A 10 -28.01 11.86 -11.81
N LEU A 11 -27.55 12.68 -12.75
CA LEU A 11 -27.63 12.37 -14.16
C LEU A 11 -26.68 11.21 -14.53
N THR A 12 -27.19 10.26 -15.30
CA THR A 12 -26.42 9.15 -15.86
C THR A 12 -25.51 9.66 -16.99
N LYS A 13 -24.32 9.05 -17.16
CA LYS A 13 -23.28 9.35 -18.17
C LYS A 13 -22.28 10.48 -17.84
N GLU A 14 -22.06 10.78 -16.57
CA GLU A 14 -21.07 11.79 -16.12
C GLU A 14 -21.26 13.19 -16.73
N ARG A 15 -22.42 13.45 -17.35
CA ARG A 15 -22.73 14.75 -17.92
C ARG A 15 -23.01 15.70 -16.76
N LYS A 16 -22.17 16.73 -16.64
CA LYS A 16 -22.36 17.87 -15.72
C LYS A 16 -22.78 19.10 -16.53
N PRO A 17 -23.97 19.12 -17.15
CA PRO A 17 -24.47 20.35 -17.74
C PRO A 17 -24.73 21.37 -16.64
N VAL A 18 -24.51 22.65 -16.94
CA VAL A 18 -24.83 23.78 -16.03
C VAL A 18 -26.29 23.72 -15.60
N SER A 19 -27.19 23.39 -16.54
CA SER A 19 -28.58 23.10 -16.24
C SER A 19 -29.13 22.02 -17.17
N PHE A 20 -30.00 21.15 -16.63
CA PHE A 20 -30.72 20.16 -17.41
C PHE A 20 -32.18 20.09 -16.98
N GLN A 21 -33.09 20.28 -17.92
CA GLN A 21 -34.53 20.25 -17.66
C GLN A 21 -35.10 18.84 -17.86
N VAL A 22 -35.89 18.36 -16.89
CA VAL A 22 -36.70 17.16 -17.07
C VAL A 22 -37.99 17.52 -17.81
N PRO A 23 -38.32 16.88 -18.95
CA PRO A 23 -39.53 17.14 -19.69
C PRO A 23 -40.71 16.45 -19.01
N ILE A 24 -41.52 17.25 -18.33
CA ILE A 24 -42.75 16.79 -17.67
C ILE A 24 -43.97 17.16 -18.53
N LYS A 25 -43.85 18.20 -19.36
CA LYS A 25 -44.95 18.75 -20.17
C LYS A 25 -45.43 17.72 -21.20
N GLY A 26 -46.72 17.39 -21.15
CA GLY A 26 -47.34 16.42 -22.06
C GLY A 26 -47.07 14.96 -21.72
N MET A 27 -46.41 14.67 -20.59
CA MET A 27 -46.25 13.31 -20.12
C MET A 27 -47.57 12.79 -19.55
N MET A 28 -47.89 11.53 -19.88
CA MET A 28 -49.05 10.83 -19.34
C MET A 28 -48.59 9.58 -18.60
N LEU A 29 -49.19 9.34 -17.43
CA LEU A 29 -48.93 8.17 -16.59
C LEU A 29 -50.25 7.49 -16.21
N ASN A 30 -50.16 6.20 -15.87
CA ASN A 30 -51.29 5.46 -15.34
C ASN A 30 -51.45 5.73 -13.84
N ARG A 31 -52.67 6.06 -13.39
CA ARG A 31 -52.96 6.27 -11.97
C ARG A 31 -52.91 4.99 -11.14
N LYS A 32 -53.21 3.86 -11.77
CA LYS A 32 -53.11 2.52 -11.17
C LYS A 32 -52.15 1.71 -12.02
N ASP A 33 -51.26 0.95 -11.38
CA ASP A 33 -50.26 0.10 -12.05
C ASP A 33 -50.91 -1.18 -12.63
N ARG A 34 -52.16 -1.09 -13.11
CA ARG A 34 -52.92 -2.15 -13.78
C ARG A 34 -52.83 -1.93 -15.30
N ALA A 35 -52.52 -2.98 -16.04
CA ALA A 35 -52.59 -2.96 -17.50
C ALA A 35 -54.01 -2.59 -17.96
N GLY A 36 -54.16 -1.48 -18.70
CA GLY A 36 -55.44 -0.96 -19.18
C GLY A 36 -56.03 0.23 -18.39
N ALA A 37 -55.33 0.79 -17.41
CA ALA A 37 -55.76 2.03 -16.77
C ALA A 37 -55.67 3.24 -17.74
N PRO A 38 -56.59 4.22 -17.66
CA PRO A 38 -56.53 5.41 -18.49
C PRO A 38 -55.27 6.24 -18.19
N LEU A 39 -54.61 6.69 -19.26
CA LEU A 39 -53.48 7.61 -19.21
C LEU A 39 -53.96 8.98 -18.77
N LYS A 40 -53.35 9.53 -17.72
CA LYS A 40 -53.66 10.86 -17.19
C LYS A 40 -52.45 11.76 -17.27
N HIS A 41 -52.71 13.05 -17.53
CA HIS A 41 -51.66 14.06 -17.59
C HIS A 41 -51.08 14.32 -16.19
N ILE A 42 -49.76 14.38 -16.13
CA ILE A 42 -49.04 14.76 -14.91
C ILE A 42 -48.58 16.20 -14.96
N GLN A 43 -48.53 16.83 -13.79
CA GLN A 43 -48.04 18.18 -13.61
C GLN A 43 -47.35 18.30 -12.25
N TYR A 44 -46.21 18.99 -12.21
CA TYR A 44 -45.55 19.30 -10.94
C TYR A 44 -45.97 20.68 -10.45
N ILE A 45 -46.60 20.71 -9.27
CA ILE A 45 -46.96 21.94 -8.55
C ILE A 45 -46.36 21.82 -7.14
N PRO A 46 -45.41 22.69 -6.75
CA PRO A 46 -44.80 22.65 -5.42
C PRO A 46 -45.83 22.79 -4.30
N GLY A 47 -45.78 21.92 -3.29
CA GLY A 47 -46.65 21.99 -2.11
C GLY A 47 -47.93 21.15 -2.19
N HIS A 48 -48.30 20.64 -3.37
CA HIS A 48 -49.46 19.75 -3.53
C HIS A 48 -49.10 18.29 -3.36
N GLU A 49 -50.04 17.48 -2.87
CA GLU A 49 -49.86 16.03 -2.67
C GLU A 49 -50.10 15.21 -3.95
N SER A 50 -50.94 15.69 -4.88
CA SER A 50 -51.26 14.97 -6.13
C SER A 50 -50.35 15.39 -7.29
N ILE A 51 -50.05 14.43 -8.17
CA ILE A 51 -49.30 14.62 -9.42
C ILE A 51 -50.22 14.85 -10.63
N TRP A 52 -51.54 14.66 -10.46
CA TRP A 52 -52.50 14.56 -11.57
C TRP A 52 -53.16 15.89 -11.87
N LYS A 53 -53.10 16.32 -13.14
CA LYS A 53 -53.70 17.59 -13.59
C LYS A 53 -55.18 17.74 -13.22
N GLU A 54 -55.94 16.64 -13.27
CA GLU A 54 -57.38 16.60 -12.99
C GLU A 54 -57.75 16.82 -11.52
N ASP A 55 -56.84 16.51 -10.60
CA ASP A 55 -57.10 16.64 -9.17
C ASP A 55 -56.88 18.09 -8.70
N HIS A 56 -56.21 18.93 -9.50
CA HIS A 56 -55.97 20.34 -9.20
C HIS A 56 -57.13 21.20 -9.69
N LYS A 57 -57.80 21.89 -8.76
CA LYS A 57 -58.89 22.84 -9.05
C LYS A 57 -58.49 24.31 -8.88
N GLY A 58 -57.21 24.59 -8.62
CA GLY A 58 -56.68 25.94 -8.40
C GLY A 58 -55.91 26.49 -9.61
N ASP A 59 -55.63 27.80 -9.58
CA ASP A 59 -54.95 28.55 -10.64
C ASP A 59 -53.41 28.51 -10.57
N GLU A 60 -52.84 27.57 -9.81
CA GLU A 60 -51.40 27.50 -9.59
C GLU A 60 -50.63 27.04 -10.84
N GLN A 61 -49.49 27.69 -11.10
CA GLN A 61 -48.68 27.44 -12.29
C GLN A 61 -47.77 26.20 -12.13
N PRO A 62 -47.65 25.36 -13.17
CA PRO A 62 -46.68 24.27 -13.19
C PRO A 62 -45.24 24.78 -13.10
N LYS A 63 -44.41 24.10 -12.31
CA LYS A 63 -42.98 24.36 -12.26
C LYS A 63 -42.19 23.28 -13.01
N ASN A 64 -41.15 23.69 -13.72
CA ASN A 64 -40.19 22.77 -14.35
C ASN A 64 -39.17 22.27 -13.32
N ILE A 65 -38.71 21.03 -13.50
CA ILE A 65 -37.65 20.44 -12.68
C ILE A 65 -36.32 20.62 -13.41
N TRP A 66 -35.34 21.19 -12.72
CA TRP A 66 -34.00 21.44 -13.22
C TRP A 66 -32.97 20.68 -12.39
N PHE A 67 -32.05 20.00 -13.05
CA PHE A 67 -30.81 19.52 -12.46
C PHE A 67 -29.76 20.62 -12.59
N GLU A 68 -29.08 20.93 -11.49
CA GLU A 68 -27.98 21.90 -11.42
C GLU A 68 -26.69 21.10 -11.25
N ASP A 69 -25.70 21.37 -12.10
CA ASP A 69 -24.40 20.65 -12.12
C ASP A 69 -24.53 19.11 -12.14
N GLY A 70 -25.60 18.60 -12.74
CA GLY A 70 -25.88 17.17 -12.85
C GLY A 70 -26.53 16.53 -11.61
N PHE A 71 -26.87 17.30 -10.58
CA PHE A 71 -27.54 16.83 -9.38
C PHE A 71 -28.89 17.51 -9.15
N LEU A 72 -29.81 16.81 -8.48
CA LEU A 72 -31.08 17.33 -8.01
C LEU A 72 -31.33 16.83 -6.59
N ASN A 73 -31.39 17.76 -5.63
CA ASN A 73 -31.69 17.45 -4.24
C ASN A 73 -33.19 17.67 -3.99
N VAL A 74 -33.89 16.62 -3.60
CA VAL A 74 -35.33 16.67 -3.34
C VAL A 74 -35.61 16.39 -1.87
N HIS A 75 -36.37 17.27 -1.21
CA HIS A 75 -36.82 17.02 0.16
C HIS A 75 -37.69 15.76 0.25
N LYS A 76 -37.48 14.94 1.29
CA LYS A 76 -38.28 13.74 1.59
C LYS A 76 -39.77 14.04 1.78
N HIS A 77 -40.12 15.24 2.23
CA HIS A 77 -41.51 15.67 2.37
C HIS A 77 -42.20 15.98 1.04
N ASN A 78 -41.45 16.25 -0.04
CA ASN A 78 -42.02 16.53 -1.36
C ASN A 78 -42.35 15.23 -2.11
N GLN A 79 -43.37 14.52 -1.62
CA GLN A 79 -43.80 13.23 -2.18
C GLN A 79 -44.25 13.33 -3.64
N ASN A 80 -44.84 14.47 -4.03
CA ASN A 80 -45.24 14.75 -5.40
C ASN A 80 -44.02 14.70 -6.35
N LEU A 81 -42.99 15.49 -6.07
CA LEU A 81 -41.77 15.52 -6.87
C LEU A 81 -41.09 14.14 -6.94
N LEU A 82 -40.99 13.45 -5.81
CA LEU A 82 -40.39 12.11 -5.74
C LEU A 82 -41.17 11.09 -6.56
N THR A 83 -42.50 11.14 -6.52
CA THR A 83 -43.35 10.23 -7.30
C THR A 83 -43.21 10.49 -8.79
N ILE A 84 -43.18 11.77 -9.21
CA ILE A 84 -42.95 12.16 -10.60
C ILE A 84 -41.59 11.64 -11.07
N LEU A 85 -40.52 11.85 -10.31
CA LEU A 85 -39.17 11.42 -10.69
C LEU A 85 -39.04 9.90 -10.76
N LYS A 86 -39.60 9.15 -9.81
CA LYS A 86 -39.55 7.68 -9.81
C LYS A 86 -40.36 7.04 -10.93
N LYS A 87 -41.51 7.61 -11.29
CA LYS A 87 -42.35 7.11 -12.40
C LYS A 87 -41.97 7.71 -13.76
N HIS A 88 -40.96 8.58 -13.81
CA HIS A 88 -40.54 9.22 -15.05
C HIS A 88 -39.92 8.22 -16.02
N LYS A 89 -40.19 8.36 -17.33
CA LYS A 89 -39.65 7.45 -18.37
C LYS A 89 -38.12 7.47 -18.44
N TRP A 90 -37.51 8.58 -18.03
CA TRP A 90 -36.05 8.75 -18.04
C TRP A 90 -35.36 8.30 -16.74
N PHE A 91 -36.11 7.88 -15.73
CA PHE A 91 -35.54 7.29 -14.52
C PHE A 91 -34.84 5.97 -14.87
N GLY A 92 -33.59 5.83 -14.46
CA GLY A 92 -32.71 4.70 -14.81
C GLY A 92 -31.96 4.87 -16.14
N VAL A 93 -32.39 5.77 -17.04
CA VAL A 93 -31.73 6.00 -18.34
C VAL A 93 -30.89 7.28 -18.32
N HIS A 94 -31.50 8.41 -17.95
CA HIS A 94 -30.83 9.71 -17.91
C HIS A 94 -30.53 10.20 -16.50
N PHE A 95 -31.25 9.71 -15.49
CA PHE A 95 -30.95 10.02 -14.10
C PHE A 95 -31.32 8.86 -13.20
N VAL A 96 -30.59 8.71 -12.10
CA VAL A 96 -30.77 7.65 -11.10
C VAL A 96 -30.81 8.28 -9.71
N MET A 97 -31.53 7.62 -8.81
CA MET A 97 -31.47 7.95 -7.38
C MET A 97 -30.08 7.54 -6.87
N VAL A 98 -29.38 8.48 -6.24
CA VAL A 98 -28.09 8.20 -5.60
C VAL A 98 -28.39 7.49 -4.29
N ASP A 99 -27.86 6.29 -4.17
CA ASP A 99 -27.72 5.61 -2.90
C ASP A 99 -26.32 5.93 -2.37
N GLU A 100 -26.27 6.86 -1.41
CA GLU A 100 -25.00 7.32 -0.81
C GLU A 100 -24.25 6.14 -0.21
N GLU A 101 -24.96 5.20 0.45
CA GLU A 101 -24.34 4.01 1.06
C GLU A 101 -23.70 3.10 0.01
N ALA A 102 -24.31 2.96 -1.17
CA ALA A 102 -23.76 2.13 -2.24
C ALA A 102 -22.62 2.80 -3.02
N GLU A 103 -22.59 4.14 -3.14
CA GLU A 103 -21.43 4.85 -3.67
C GLU A 103 -20.26 4.80 -2.66
N ASP A 104 -20.53 5.06 -1.39
CA ASP A 104 -19.55 5.00 -0.30
C ASP A 104 -18.94 3.59 -0.17
N ALA A 105 -19.74 2.52 -0.28
CA ALA A 105 -19.25 1.15 -0.27
C ALA A 105 -18.26 0.86 -1.43
N LYS A 106 -18.54 1.37 -2.63
CA LYS A 106 -17.63 1.21 -3.79
C LYS A 106 -16.34 2.00 -3.62
N GLU A 107 -16.43 3.20 -3.04
CA GLU A 107 -15.24 3.99 -2.73
C GLU A 107 -14.40 3.32 -1.64
N LEU A 108 -15.04 2.76 -0.62
CA LEU A 108 -14.38 1.99 0.43
C LEU A 108 -13.65 0.77 -0.15
N GLU A 109 -14.31 -0.03 -0.98
CA GLU A 109 -13.66 -1.17 -1.67
C GLU A 109 -12.42 -0.73 -2.48
N ARG A 110 -12.48 0.46 -3.10
CA ARG A 110 -11.33 1.02 -3.81
C ARG A 110 -10.21 1.40 -2.84
N PHE A 111 -10.51 2.00 -1.70
CA PHE A 111 -9.50 2.34 -0.69
C PHE A 111 -8.87 1.09 -0.08
N ASP A 112 -9.65 0.06 0.23
CA ASP A 112 -9.16 -1.22 0.76
C ASP A 112 -8.19 -1.89 -0.22
N LEU A 113 -8.46 -1.79 -1.53
CA LEU A 113 -7.56 -2.29 -2.57
C LEU A 113 -6.24 -1.51 -2.63
N ILE A 114 -6.29 -0.20 -2.45
CA ILE A 114 -5.10 0.66 -2.42
C ILE A 114 -4.26 0.34 -1.19
N GLU A 115 -4.88 0.23 -0.01
CA GLU A 115 -4.19 -0.13 1.23
C GLU A 115 -3.48 -1.47 1.09
N ARG A 116 -4.20 -2.50 0.63
CA ARG A 116 -3.62 -3.83 0.37
C ARG A 116 -2.45 -3.78 -0.61
N ALA A 117 -2.54 -2.95 -1.66
CA ALA A 117 -1.46 -2.79 -2.63
C ALA A 117 -0.23 -2.10 -2.00
N ILE A 118 -0.44 -1.09 -1.14
CA ILE A 118 0.63 -0.38 -0.43
C ILE A 118 1.34 -1.33 0.56
N ASP A 119 0.59 -2.14 1.29
CA ASP A 119 1.15 -3.08 2.26
C ASP A 119 2.08 -4.09 1.59
N LYS A 120 1.67 -4.64 0.43
CA LYS A 120 2.52 -5.55 -0.35
C LYS A 120 3.83 -4.91 -0.82
N VAL A 121 3.79 -3.61 -1.08
CA VAL A 121 4.91 -2.83 -1.62
C VAL A 121 5.80 -2.26 -0.52
N ASN A 122 5.37 -2.34 0.75
CA ASN A 122 6.11 -1.83 1.89
C ASN A 122 7.26 -2.78 2.28
N ILE A 123 8.31 -2.78 1.47
CA ILE A 123 9.48 -3.65 1.62
C ILE A 123 10.56 -2.93 2.43
N ALA A 124 11.05 -3.58 3.48
CA ALA A 124 12.08 -3.03 4.36
C ALA A 124 13.49 -3.14 3.77
N ASN A 125 13.81 -4.29 3.16
CA ASN A 125 15.13 -4.59 2.60
C ASN A 125 15.36 -3.83 1.28
N GLU A 126 16.50 -3.15 1.14
CA GLU A 126 16.81 -2.35 -0.05
C GLU A 126 17.06 -3.20 -1.31
N ASP A 127 17.72 -4.35 -1.17
CA ASP A 127 17.94 -5.28 -2.30
C ASP A 127 16.61 -5.77 -2.87
N GLU A 128 15.71 -6.18 -1.98
CA GLU A 128 14.38 -6.66 -2.35
C GLU A 128 13.53 -5.53 -2.92
N LEU A 129 13.61 -4.32 -2.35
CA LEU A 129 12.94 -3.15 -2.91
C LEU A 129 13.37 -2.89 -4.35
N ARG A 130 14.68 -2.90 -4.63
CA ARG A 130 15.24 -2.73 -5.98
C ARG A 130 14.75 -3.83 -6.91
N ALA A 131 14.81 -5.08 -6.46
CA ALA A 131 14.36 -6.23 -7.26
C ALA A 131 12.86 -6.16 -7.59
N ASN A 132 12.02 -5.85 -6.60
CA ASN A 132 10.58 -5.68 -6.79
C ASN A 132 10.28 -4.50 -7.74
N ALA A 133 11.00 -3.38 -7.61
CA ALA A 133 10.86 -2.25 -8.52
C ALA A 133 11.23 -2.62 -9.96
N ILE A 134 12.28 -3.41 -10.18
CA ILE A 134 12.67 -3.85 -11.52
C ILE A 134 11.62 -4.79 -12.12
N VAL A 135 11.06 -5.71 -11.34
CA VAL A 135 10.02 -6.64 -11.83
C VAL A 135 8.73 -5.90 -12.17
N ILE A 136 8.30 -4.97 -11.30
CA ILE A 136 7.01 -4.29 -11.43
C ILE A 136 7.08 -3.12 -12.42
N ILE A 137 8.13 -2.31 -12.37
CA ILE A 137 8.24 -1.06 -13.15
C ILE A 137 9.07 -1.28 -14.42
N GLY A 138 10.06 -2.17 -14.35
CA GLY A 138 10.93 -2.55 -15.47
C GLY A 138 12.41 -2.18 -15.25
N SER A 139 13.24 -2.59 -16.20
CA SER A 139 14.70 -2.45 -16.17
C SER A 139 15.25 -1.01 -16.28
N HIS A 140 14.41 0.01 -16.48
CA HIS A 140 14.88 1.41 -16.53
C HIS A 140 15.09 2.03 -15.14
N VAL A 141 14.71 1.32 -14.07
CA VAL A 141 14.81 1.81 -12.69
C VAL A 141 16.13 1.43 -12.00
N PHE A 142 17.07 0.78 -12.70
CA PHE A 142 18.35 0.34 -12.13
C PHE A 142 19.14 1.49 -11.47
N ASP A 143 19.12 2.68 -12.07
CA ASP A 143 19.89 3.84 -11.61
C ASP A 143 19.16 4.70 -10.56
N TYR A 144 17.95 4.31 -10.15
CA TYR A 144 17.16 5.11 -9.22
C TYR A 144 17.63 4.94 -7.77
N SER A 145 17.62 6.03 -7.01
CA SER A 145 17.85 5.98 -5.57
C SER A 145 16.72 5.21 -4.85
N ALA A 146 17.03 4.62 -3.69
CA ALA A 146 16.06 3.88 -2.89
C ALA A 146 14.78 4.68 -2.60
N THR A 147 14.92 5.97 -2.28
CA THR A 147 13.78 6.88 -2.04
C THR A 147 12.91 7.04 -3.29
N ARG A 148 13.53 7.17 -4.47
CA ARG A 148 12.81 7.29 -5.74
C ARG A 148 12.10 5.98 -6.10
N LEU A 149 12.72 4.84 -5.82
CA LEU A 149 12.11 3.51 -6.00
C LEU A 149 10.88 3.32 -5.10
N LYS A 150 11.01 3.62 -3.80
CA LYS A 150 9.87 3.60 -2.85
C LYS A 150 8.73 4.47 -3.34
N LYS A 151 9.02 5.69 -3.79
CA LYS A 151 8.02 6.61 -4.35
C LYS A 151 7.34 6.02 -5.58
N ALA A 152 8.10 5.53 -6.55
CA ALA A 152 7.56 5.03 -7.81
C ALA A 152 6.67 3.79 -7.61
N LEU A 153 7.08 2.88 -6.73
CA LEU A 153 6.31 1.71 -6.36
C LEU A 153 5.00 2.09 -5.64
N LYS A 154 5.05 3.00 -4.67
CA LYS A 154 3.83 3.50 -4.00
C LYS A 154 2.91 4.23 -4.97
N GLN A 155 3.45 5.04 -5.88
CA GLN A 155 2.66 5.73 -6.89
C GLN A 155 1.92 4.74 -7.79
N LYS A 156 2.57 3.65 -8.21
CA LYS A 156 1.91 2.58 -8.98
C LYS A 156 0.81 1.88 -8.18
N ALA A 157 1.00 1.67 -6.87
CA ALA A 157 -0.05 1.14 -5.99
C ALA A 157 -1.29 2.05 -5.90
N PHE A 158 -1.12 3.37 -5.92
CA PHE A 158 -2.23 4.33 -5.93
C PHE A 158 -2.95 4.40 -7.29
N GLU A 159 -2.20 4.43 -8.39
CA GLU A 159 -2.77 4.59 -9.74
C GLU A 159 -3.46 3.31 -10.20
N LYS A 160 -2.85 2.14 -9.93
CA LYS A 160 -3.27 0.84 -10.46
C LYS A 160 -3.14 -0.29 -9.41
N PRO A 161 -3.92 -0.23 -8.32
CA PRO A 161 -3.82 -1.19 -7.21
C PRO A 161 -4.14 -2.63 -7.65
N LYS A 162 -5.19 -2.82 -8.46
CA LYS A 162 -5.62 -4.15 -8.93
C LYS A 162 -4.55 -4.84 -9.77
N GLU A 163 -4.03 -4.14 -10.78
CA GLU A 163 -2.98 -4.68 -11.67
C GLU A 163 -1.73 -5.06 -10.88
N LEU A 164 -1.34 -4.25 -9.89
CA LEU A 164 -0.18 -4.53 -9.05
C LEU A 164 -0.37 -5.76 -8.15
N ILE A 165 -1.52 -5.88 -7.50
CA ILE A 165 -1.87 -7.05 -6.66
C ILE A 165 -1.84 -8.32 -7.52
N GLU A 166 -2.49 -8.29 -8.68
CA GLU A 166 -2.52 -9.42 -9.62
C GLU A 166 -1.11 -9.77 -10.13
N GLU A 167 -0.26 -8.79 -10.40
CA GLU A 167 1.11 -9.04 -10.83
C GLU A 167 1.96 -9.71 -9.76
N MET A 168 1.79 -9.31 -8.49
CA MET A 168 2.50 -9.89 -7.35
C MET A 168 1.97 -11.28 -6.95
N ASP A 169 0.68 -11.54 -7.14
CA ASP A 169 0.05 -12.84 -6.81
C ASP A 169 0.25 -13.91 -7.89
N LYS A 170 0.78 -13.56 -9.07
CA LYS A 170 1.17 -14.55 -10.08
C LYS A 170 2.20 -15.51 -9.50
N GLY A 171 2.00 -16.82 -9.68
CA GLY A 171 2.94 -17.86 -9.20
C GLY A 171 4.39 -17.69 -9.70
N ASN A 172 4.58 -17.03 -10.84
CA ASN A 172 5.91 -16.75 -11.41
C ASN A 172 6.60 -15.51 -10.82
N TYR A 173 5.94 -14.76 -9.93
CA TYR A 173 6.49 -13.54 -9.34
C TYR A 173 7.77 -13.83 -8.54
N GLY A 174 7.76 -14.89 -7.72
CA GLY A 174 8.94 -15.28 -6.93
C GLY A 174 10.16 -15.59 -7.79
N ASN A 175 9.98 -16.25 -8.94
CA ASN A 175 11.08 -16.56 -9.87
C ASN A 175 11.62 -15.32 -10.57
N ARG A 176 10.74 -14.39 -10.96
CA ARG A 176 11.14 -13.08 -11.51
C ARG A 176 11.91 -12.25 -10.46
N LEU A 177 11.48 -12.30 -9.21
CA LEU A 177 12.16 -11.63 -8.11
C LEU A 177 13.55 -12.23 -7.86
N ALA A 178 13.66 -13.57 -7.85
CA ALA A 178 14.94 -14.26 -7.72
C ALA A 178 15.89 -13.94 -8.89
N ALA A 179 15.37 -13.90 -10.12
CA ALA A 179 16.10 -13.46 -11.30
C ALA A 179 16.64 -12.03 -11.15
N ALA A 180 15.80 -11.08 -10.74
CA ALA A 180 16.22 -9.70 -10.50
C ALA A 180 17.30 -9.60 -9.41
N LEU A 181 17.16 -10.35 -8.31
CA LEU A 181 18.17 -10.41 -7.24
C LEU A 181 19.50 -11.01 -7.71
N ALA A 182 19.48 -12.03 -8.57
CA ALA A 182 20.69 -12.63 -9.12
C ALA A 182 21.47 -11.63 -9.98
N VAL A 183 20.76 -10.78 -10.75
CA VAL A 183 21.36 -9.70 -11.53
C VAL A 183 21.90 -8.60 -10.62
N LEU A 184 21.12 -8.15 -9.64
CA LEU A 184 21.55 -7.09 -8.69
C LEU A 184 22.79 -7.47 -7.87
N ARG A 185 23.00 -8.77 -7.61
CA ARG A 185 24.17 -9.29 -6.88
C ARG A 185 25.33 -9.67 -7.80
N ASP A 186 25.25 -9.33 -9.09
CA ASP A 186 26.21 -9.67 -10.13
C ASP A 186 26.55 -11.16 -10.17
N VAL A 187 25.60 -12.03 -9.82
CA VAL A 187 25.75 -13.49 -9.99
C VAL A 187 25.55 -13.84 -11.46
N VAL A 188 24.71 -13.07 -12.12
CA VAL A 188 24.32 -13.22 -13.51
C VAL A 188 24.43 -11.85 -14.17
N ILE A 189 25.00 -11.79 -15.37
CA ILE A 189 25.22 -10.53 -16.10
C ILE A 189 24.31 -10.50 -17.32
N ILE A 190 23.64 -9.37 -17.53
CA ILE A 190 22.89 -9.10 -18.75
C ILE A 190 23.86 -8.50 -19.76
N ASN A 191 23.96 -9.10 -20.94
CA ASN A 191 24.79 -8.56 -22.02
C ASN A 191 24.32 -7.13 -22.37
N PRO A 192 25.22 -6.16 -22.65
CA PRO A 192 24.87 -4.84 -23.15
C PRO A 192 23.84 -4.82 -24.29
N THR A 193 23.86 -5.82 -25.18
CA THR A 193 22.89 -5.94 -26.29
C THR A 193 21.51 -6.45 -25.86
N ARG A 194 21.35 -6.85 -24.59
CA ARG A 194 20.15 -7.48 -24.01
C ARG A 194 19.67 -8.75 -24.73
N THR A 195 20.54 -9.38 -25.51
CA THR A 195 20.22 -10.59 -26.29
C THR A 195 20.55 -11.90 -25.57
N ALA A 196 21.32 -11.84 -24.50
CA ALA A 196 21.70 -13.03 -23.75
C ALA A 196 21.97 -12.67 -22.28
N ILE A 197 21.72 -13.65 -21.43
CA ILE A 197 22.13 -13.64 -20.04
C ILE A 197 23.31 -14.59 -19.91
N THR A 198 24.42 -14.10 -19.34
CA THR A 198 25.67 -14.85 -19.23
C THR A 198 26.11 -14.96 -17.77
N TRP A 199 26.90 -15.99 -17.49
CA TRP A 199 27.71 -16.03 -16.28
C TRP A 199 28.76 -14.91 -16.30
N PRO A 200 29.37 -14.57 -15.15
CA PRO A 200 30.53 -13.67 -15.09
C PRO A 200 31.70 -14.13 -15.97
N ASP A 201 31.83 -15.44 -16.19
CA ASP A 201 32.84 -16.05 -17.07
C ASP A 201 32.54 -15.89 -18.58
N GLY A 202 31.42 -15.25 -18.94
CA GLY A 202 31.01 -15.01 -20.34
C GLY A 202 30.25 -16.16 -21.02
N LYS A 203 30.07 -17.30 -20.35
CA LYS A 203 29.26 -18.42 -20.86
C LYS A 203 27.75 -18.06 -20.84
N PRO A 204 27.01 -18.21 -21.96
CA PRO A 204 25.59 -17.90 -22.01
C PRO A 204 24.74 -18.94 -21.27
N ILE A 205 23.76 -18.48 -20.51
CA ILE A 205 22.74 -19.27 -19.81
C ILE A 205 21.52 -19.41 -20.71
N ILE A 206 21.01 -18.27 -21.18
CA ILE A 206 19.82 -18.18 -22.03
C ILE A 206 20.01 -17.08 -23.07
N ASN A 207 19.53 -17.34 -24.28
CA ASN A 207 19.39 -16.36 -25.34
C ASN A 207 17.96 -15.81 -25.34
N ILE A 208 17.85 -14.49 -25.47
CA ILE A 208 16.60 -13.75 -25.37
C ILE A 208 16.28 -13.15 -26.74
N ALA A 209 15.00 -13.23 -27.15
CA ALA A 209 14.56 -12.60 -28.38
C ALA A 209 14.60 -11.07 -28.28
N SER A 210 14.89 -10.41 -29.40
CA SER A 210 14.94 -8.94 -29.44
C SER A 210 13.58 -8.34 -29.03
N GLY A 211 13.59 -7.43 -28.05
CA GLY A 211 12.40 -6.75 -27.55
C GLY A 211 11.76 -7.36 -26.30
N GLN A 212 12.19 -8.54 -25.85
CA GLN A 212 11.75 -9.10 -24.57
C GLN A 212 12.57 -8.57 -23.39
N ASP A 213 11.98 -8.52 -22.20
CA ASP A 213 12.70 -8.11 -20.99
C ASP A 213 13.52 -9.29 -20.43
N PRO A 214 14.86 -9.15 -20.29
CA PRO A 214 15.74 -10.25 -19.87
C PRO A 214 15.36 -10.87 -18.53
N ILE A 215 14.92 -10.06 -17.57
CA ILE A 215 14.62 -10.52 -16.21
C ILE A 215 13.33 -11.33 -16.20
N THR A 216 12.35 -10.92 -17.01
CA THR A 216 11.11 -11.66 -17.18
C THR A 216 11.37 -13.03 -17.82
N GLU A 217 12.15 -13.09 -18.90
CA GLU A 217 12.51 -14.36 -19.56
C GLU A 217 13.40 -15.25 -18.69
N PHE A 218 14.26 -14.67 -17.87
CA PHE A 218 15.02 -15.47 -16.91
C PHE A 218 14.12 -16.04 -15.81
N GLY A 219 13.15 -15.27 -15.33
CA GLY A 219 12.16 -15.75 -14.37
C GLY A 219 11.25 -16.86 -14.93
N THR A 220 10.86 -16.77 -16.21
CA THR A 220 10.12 -17.85 -16.89
C THR A 220 11.00 -19.07 -17.11
N PHE A 221 12.26 -18.89 -17.49
CA PHE A 221 13.23 -19.97 -17.58
C PHE A 221 13.32 -20.71 -16.24
N LEU A 222 13.58 -20.02 -15.13
CA LEU A 222 13.67 -20.63 -13.79
C LEU A 222 12.39 -21.36 -13.34
N SER A 223 11.24 -21.07 -13.95
CA SER A 223 9.97 -21.76 -13.66
C SER A 223 9.82 -23.11 -14.36
N GLN A 224 10.57 -23.34 -15.43
CA GLN A 224 10.53 -24.61 -16.17
C GLN A 224 11.31 -25.64 -15.34
N ASN A 225 10.66 -26.66 -14.78
CA ASN A 225 11.33 -27.60 -13.87
C ASN A 225 12.21 -28.64 -14.61
N THR A 226 13.16 -28.17 -15.42
CA THR A 226 14.08 -28.98 -16.24
C THR A 226 15.36 -29.30 -15.46
N GLU A 227 16.03 -30.42 -15.77
CA GLU A 227 17.30 -30.81 -15.12
C GLU A 227 18.40 -29.74 -15.27
N GLU A 228 18.47 -29.08 -16.42
CA GLU A 228 19.40 -27.96 -16.65
C GLU A 228 19.21 -26.84 -15.62
N ILE A 229 17.97 -26.57 -15.23
CA ILE A 229 17.65 -25.48 -14.32
C ILE A 229 18.05 -25.81 -12.88
N LYS A 230 17.90 -27.06 -12.46
CA LYS A 230 18.42 -27.52 -11.16
C LYS A 230 19.93 -27.30 -11.07
N VAL A 231 20.66 -27.60 -12.14
CA VAL A 231 22.10 -27.34 -12.22
C VAL A 231 22.38 -25.84 -12.16
N THR A 232 21.66 -25.00 -12.92
CA THR A 232 21.85 -23.53 -12.86
C THR A 232 21.52 -22.93 -11.49
N LEU A 233 20.49 -23.43 -10.80
CA LEU A 233 20.15 -22.99 -9.45
C LEU A 233 21.22 -23.40 -8.44
N GLN A 234 21.79 -24.61 -8.60
CA GLN A 234 22.90 -25.07 -7.78
C GLN A 234 24.16 -24.23 -8.00
N THR A 235 24.50 -23.88 -9.24
CA THR A 235 25.64 -23.00 -9.54
C THR A 235 25.41 -21.59 -9.03
N ILE A 236 24.20 -21.01 -9.16
CA ILE A 236 23.83 -19.74 -8.53
C ILE A 236 24.06 -19.81 -7.02
N GLY A 237 23.62 -20.88 -6.37
CA GLY A 237 23.84 -21.10 -4.94
C GLY A 237 25.33 -21.14 -4.55
N GLN A 238 26.17 -21.76 -5.37
CA GLN A 238 27.63 -21.78 -5.16
C GLN A 238 28.25 -20.39 -5.33
N HIS A 239 27.88 -19.63 -6.36
CA HIS A 239 28.35 -18.26 -6.58
C HIS A 239 27.94 -17.31 -5.44
N ILE A 240 26.73 -17.46 -4.91
CA ILE A 240 26.28 -16.68 -3.75
C ILE A 240 27.13 -17.00 -2.51
N LYS A 241 27.46 -18.28 -2.27
CA LYS A 241 28.32 -18.69 -1.15
C LYS A 241 29.75 -18.16 -1.31
N ALA A 242 30.33 -18.27 -2.50
CA ALA A 242 31.68 -17.79 -2.80
C ALA A 242 31.83 -16.27 -2.60
N LYS A 243 30.79 -15.48 -2.90
CA LYS A 243 30.79 -14.03 -2.63
C LYS A 243 30.57 -13.68 -1.15
N ARG A 244 30.05 -14.61 -0.33
CA ARG A 244 29.81 -14.40 1.12
C ARG A 244 30.99 -14.78 2.00
N THR A 245 31.99 -15.52 1.51
CA THR A 245 33.20 -15.79 2.29
C THR A 245 34.04 -14.52 2.41
N PRO A 246 34.33 -14.03 3.63
CA PRO A 246 35.17 -12.85 3.81
C PRO A 246 36.57 -13.11 3.26
N LYS A 247 37.12 -12.13 2.53
CA LYS A 247 38.56 -12.03 2.29
C LYS A 247 39.26 -11.79 3.64
N THR A 248 39.61 -12.85 4.34
CA THR A 248 40.61 -12.83 5.40
C THR A 248 41.60 -13.94 5.09
N GLU A 249 42.87 -13.70 5.38
CA GLU A 249 44.06 -14.49 5.01
C GLU A 249 44.71 -14.07 3.68
N MET A 250 45.29 -12.87 3.70
CA MET A 250 46.65 -12.74 3.19
C MET A 250 47.55 -12.33 4.36
N ASP A 251 48.46 -13.23 4.72
CA ASP A 251 49.53 -13.08 5.70
C ASP A 251 50.33 -11.79 5.46
N VAL A 252 50.45 -10.93 6.49
CA VAL A 252 51.33 -9.74 6.48
C VAL A 252 52.48 -9.88 7.49
N ASP A 253 52.63 -11.02 8.16
CA ASP A 253 53.69 -11.22 9.16
C ASP A 253 54.94 -11.86 8.54
N ALA A 254 55.63 -11.13 7.65
CA ALA A 254 56.98 -11.50 7.22
C ALA A 254 57.82 -10.31 6.72
N ILE A 255 57.94 -9.20 7.47
CA ILE A 255 59.11 -8.30 7.36
C ILE A 255 59.56 -7.85 8.77
N ILE A 256 60.84 -8.08 9.03
CA ILE A 256 61.63 -8.11 10.28
C ILE A 256 61.94 -6.70 10.87
N PRO A 257 62.36 -6.60 12.16
CA PRO A 257 62.32 -5.39 13.00
C PRO A 257 63.68 -4.68 13.25
N SER A 258 63.65 -3.66 14.14
CA SER A 258 64.77 -2.96 14.86
C SER A 258 65.33 -1.69 14.17
N GLN A 259 65.70 -0.56 14.82
CA GLN A 259 66.26 -0.26 16.15
C GLN A 259 66.06 1.24 16.55
N GLN A 260 65.89 1.47 17.88
CA GLN A 260 66.57 2.44 18.80
C GLN A 260 66.54 3.98 18.53
N VAL A 261 66.56 4.93 19.49
CA VAL A 261 66.59 5.04 20.98
C VAL A 261 66.31 6.54 21.35
N THR A 262 65.72 6.73 22.54
CA THR A 262 65.37 7.86 23.46
C THR A 262 66.34 9.09 23.61
N PRO A 263 66.14 10.13 24.51
CA PRO A 263 65.11 10.41 25.56
C PRO A 263 64.62 11.89 25.83
N GLU A 264 63.42 12.00 26.47
CA GLU A 264 62.91 12.83 27.63
C GLU A 264 63.25 14.33 27.92
N PRO A 265 62.54 15.05 28.85
CA PRO A 265 61.23 14.80 29.51
C PRO A 265 60.31 16.06 29.65
N GLU A 266 59.02 15.86 29.96
CA GLU A 266 58.29 16.44 31.12
C GLU A 266 56.76 16.16 31.07
N LYS A 267 56.31 15.27 31.98
CA LYS A 267 55.17 15.32 32.93
C LYS A 267 53.83 15.97 32.46
N VAL A 268 52.61 15.46 32.68
CA VAL A 268 52.02 14.49 33.63
C VAL A 268 50.53 14.24 33.24
N THR A 269 50.07 12.98 33.37
CA THR A 269 48.67 12.41 33.50
C THR A 269 47.60 12.71 32.43
N VAL A 270 47.13 11.75 31.61
CA VAL A 270 46.32 10.51 31.86
C VAL A 270 44.82 10.83 32.06
N ASP A 271 44.01 10.79 31.00
CA ASP A 271 43.09 9.68 30.66
C ASP A 271 42.05 10.08 29.59
N ALA A 272 41.78 9.14 28.69
CA ALA A 272 40.89 9.28 27.54
C ALA A 272 39.46 8.85 27.86
N ILE A 273 38.49 9.59 27.32
CA ILE A 273 37.09 9.19 27.17
C ILE A 273 36.89 8.84 25.67
N PRO A 274 36.37 7.65 25.31
CA PRO A 274 35.78 7.42 24.01
C PRO A 274 34.27 7.74 24.03
N GLU A 275 33.85 8.62 23.13
CA GLU A 275 32.44 8.74 22.71
C GLU A 275 32.10 7.62 21.74
N THR A 276 31.11 6.77 22.09
CA THR A 276 30.18 6.22 21.10
C THR A 276 28.86 5.91 21.82
N ILE A 277 27.83 6.66 21.43
CA ILE A 277 26.44 6.49 21.85
C ILE A 277 25.79 5.48 20.90
N GLU A 278 25.46 4.29 21.40
CA GLU A 278 24.45 3.41 20.78
C GLU A 278 23.17 3.48 21.61
N VAL A 279 22.11 4.02 20.99
CA VAL A 279 20.73 3.91 21.45
C VAL A 279 20.19 2.58 20.91
N LYS A 280 19.81 1.66 21.80
CA LYS A 280 18.94 0.52 21.49
C LYS A 280 17.81 0.43 22.49
N GLU A 281 16.61 0.36 21.92
CA GLU A 281 15.30 0.23 22.55
C GLU A 281 15.18 -1.05 23.40
N GLU A 282 14.42 -0.95 24.48
CA GLU A 282 14.14 -2.00 25.48
C GLU A 282 13.28 -3.14 24.91
N PRO A 283 13.62 -4.42 25.18
CA PRO A 283 12.65 -5.50 25.22
C PRO A 283 12.06 -5.64 26.64
N LYS A 284 10.72 -5.74 26.72
CA LYS A 284 9.96 -6.06 27.94
C LYS A 284 10.32 -7.47 28.45
N THR A 285 11.22 -7.52 29.42
CA THR A 285 11.59 -8.65 30.29
C THR A 285 12.23 -8.02 31.53
N ASP A 286 11.90 -8.26 32.80
CA ASP A 286 11.06 -9.24 33.48
C ASP A 286 10.97 -8.77 34.95
N LEU A 287 9.76 -8.52 35.47
CA LEU A 287 9.54 -8.26 36.90
C LEU A 287 10.07 -9.41 37.78
N GLU A 288 10.09 -10.62 37.23
CA GLU A 288 10.56 -11.82 37.92
C GLU A 288 12.09 -11.84 38.03
N THR A 289 12.79 -11.53 36.96
CA THR A 289 14.26 -11.44 36.94
C THR A 289 14.76 -10.33 37.86
N ALA A 290 14.03 -9.20 37.95
CA ALA A 290 14.34 -8.14 38.92
C ALA A 290 14.14 -8.59 40.39
N ARG A 291 13.12 -9.42 40.68
CA ARG A 291 12.89 -9.97 42.02
C ARG A 291 13.94 -11.00 42.41
N GLU A 292 14.37 -11.82 41.47
CA GLU A 292 15.43 -12.81 41.69
C GLU A 292 16.78 -12.13 41.93
N ALA A 293 17.09 -11.05 41.19
CA ALA A 293 18.27 -10.22 41.43
C ALA A 293 18.23 -9.56 42.83
N PHE A 294 17.07 -9.12 43.29
CA PHE A 294 16.91 -8.57 44.64
C PHE A 294 17.07 -9.65 45.73
N LYS A 295 16.46 -10.83 45.54
CA LYS A 295 16.54 -11.93 46.50
C LYS A 295 17.95 -12.49 46.64
N THR A 296 18.67 -12.62 45.52
CA THR A 296 20.07 -13.07 45.52
C THR A 296 21.00 -12.06 46.19
N LYS A 297 20.77 -10.76 45.98
CA LYS A 297 21.67 -9.71 46.49
C LYS A 297 21.41 -9.33 47.96
N PHE A 298 20.15 -9.27 48.40
CA PHE A 298 19.79 -8.87 49.77
C PHE A 298 19.44 -10.03 50.71
N ASN A 299 19.40 -11.27 50.18
CA ASN A 299 18.97 -12.48 50.89
C ASN A 299 17.61 -12.33 51.61
N LYS A 300 16.75 -11.43 51.09
CA LYS A 300 15.42 -11.08 51.58
C LYS A 300 14.47 -10.92 50.41
N GLU A 301 13.20 -11.27 50.59
CA GLU A 301 12.18 -11.09 49.56
C GLU A 301 11.72 -9.63 49.48
N VAL A 302 11.32 -9.20 48.28
CA VAL A 302 10.77 -7.86 48.06
C VAL A 302 9.52 -7.68 48.92
N PRO A 303 9.39 -6.56 49.68
CA PRO A 303 8.19 -6.29 50.47
C PRO A 303 6.91 -6.40 49.65
N ILE A 304 5.84 -6.97 50.24
CA ILE A 304 4.58 -7.28 49.54
C ILE A 304 3.97 -6.05 48.85
N ASN A 305 4.06 -4.89 49.48
CA ASN A 305 3.58 -3.60 48.96
C ASN A 305 4.42 -3.04 47.79
N LYS A 306 5.61 -3.60 47.54
CA LYS A 306 6.57 -3.17 46.49
C LYS A 306 6.89 -4.26 45.48
N LYS A 307 6.20 -5.39 45.53
CA LYS A 307 6.45 -6.55 44.68
C LYS A 307 6.26 -6.26 43.18
N ASN A 308 5.34 -5.38 42.81
CA ASN A 308 5.04 -5.03 41.42
C ASN A 308 5.68 -3.70 40.96
N ASP A 309 6.52 -3.10 41.79
CA ASP A 309 7.11 -1.77 41.55
C ASP A 309 8.54 -1.94 41.02
N LEU A 310 8.68 -2.02 39.69
CA LEU A 310 9.95 -2.32 39.00
C LEU A 310 10.99 -1.21 39.23
N GLU A 311 10.54 0.04 39.23
CA GLU A 311 11.39 1.22 39.45
C GLU A 311 11.98 1.21 40.86
N TRP A 312 11.18 0.83 41.87
CA TRP A 312 11.65 0.71 43.24
C TRP A 312 12.72 -0.38 43.40
N ILE A 313 12.52 -1.55 42.79
CA ILE A 313 13.48 -2.67 42.85
C ILE A 313 14.81 -2.27 42.19
N ASN A 314 14.76 -1.63 41.02
CA ASN A 314 15.95 -1.20 40.29
C ASN A 314 16.68 -0.05 41.00
N SER A 315 15.94 0.87 41.63
CA SER A 315 16.52 1.95 42.43
C SER A 315 17.31 1.39 43.61
N LYS A 316 16.76 0.40 44.34
CA LYS A 316 17.47 -0.24 45.45
C LYS A 316 18.67 -1.06 45.03
N LEU A 317 18.64 -1.67 43.83
CA LEU A 317 19.81 -2.37 43.27
C LEU A 317 20.92 -1.39 42.84
N LYS A 318 20.57 -0.16 42.45
CA LYS A 318 21.49 0.92 42.02
C LYS A 318 22.06 1.74 43.18
N GLU A 319 21.28 2.01 44.23
CA GLU A 319 21.70 2.81 45.40
C GLU A 319 22.92 2.22 46.13
N GLU A 320 23.25 0.95 45.90
CA GLU A 320 24.41 0.26 46.48
C GLU A 320 25.61 0.14 45.52
N LEU A 321 25.47 0.52 44.25
CA LEU A 321 26.59 0.56 43.28
C LEU A 321 27.48 1.79 43.46
N GLU A 322 27.04 2.76 44.26
CA GLU A 322 27.85 3.88 44.75
C GLU A 322 28.06 3.76 46.26
N PRO A 323 29.09 3.05 46.74
CA PRO A 323 29.55 3.22 48.11
C PRO A 323 30.34 4.54 48.23
N ALA A 324 30.02 5.30 49.27
CA ALA A 324 30.73 6.49 49.72
C ALA A 324 32.18 6.21 50.18
#